data_AF-A0A1V5NNF1-F1
#
_entry.id   AF-A0A1V5NNF1-F1
#
_cell.length_a   1.000
_cell.length_b   1.000
_cell.length_c   1.000
_cell.angle_alpha   90.00
_cell.angle_beta   90.00
_cell.angle_gamma   90.00
#
_symmetry.space_group_name_H-M   'P 1'
#
loop_
_entity.id
_entity.type
_entity.pdbx_description
1 polymer ?
#
loop_
_entity_poly.entity_id
_entity_poly.type
_entity_poly.pdbx_seq_one_letter_code
_entity_poly.pdbx_strand_id
1 'polypeptide(L)'
;MDFTAEVERSLRVLDGAVAVFCSVGKVQPQSETVWRQAQKYHVPVVALVNKMDRTGADFDGVVHDIHSKLGATPVPLMLPIGREADFKGVIDVLENKCIYFSEEDKGVTMSEEEPTGELKDRREAAYKHMVECLAEVDDEIMELYLADEIVMCGTAAEIVPVREVDDHPVGTGEPGEVSRLVQRSYEDAIYGRAPQYSEWLDLVGEPAAKSEPSTV
;
A
#
# COMPACT_ATOMS: atom_id res chain seq x y z
N MET A 1 -3.90 36.26 20.29
CA MET A 1 -2.63 35.72 20.82
C MET A 1 -1.94 35.01 19.67
N ASP A 2 -0.68 35.32 19.41
CA ASP A 2 0.07 34.80 18.26
C ASP A 2 1.03 33.70 18.74
N PHE A 3 0.61 32.43 18.60
CA PHE A 3 1.33 31.25 19.09
C PHE A 3 2.46 30.79 18.16
N THR A 4 2.68 31.51 17.07
CA THR A 4 3.57 31.13 15.96
C THR A 4 5.03 30.92 16.37
N ALA A 5 5.55 31.69 17.33
CA ALA A 5 6.92 31.57 17.83
C ALA A 5 7.14 30.37 18.77
N GLU A 6 6.08 29.87 19.39
CA GLU A 6 6.14 28.67 20.23
C GLU A 6 6.10 27.42 19.35
N VAL A 7 5.20 27.40 18.36
CA VAL A 7 5.12 26.32 17.36
C VAL A 7 6.44 26.16 16.61
N GLU A 8 7.06 27.27 16.19
CA GLU A 8 8.34 27.19 15.48
C GLU A 8 9.47 26.60 16.35
N ARG A 9 9.47 26.87 17.66
CA ARG A 9 10.46 26.27 18.57
C ARG A 9 10.24 24.77 18.73
N SER A 10 8.98 24.33 18.85
CA SER A 10 8.65 22.92 18.94
C SER A 10 9.06 22.15 17.68
N LEU A 11 8.75 22.69 16.50
CA LEU A 11 9.08 22.05 15.21
C LEU A 11 10.60 21.88 14.97
N ARG A 12 11.47 22.60 15.67
CA ARG A 12 12.93 22.42 15.58
C ARG A 12 13.47 21.23 16.35
N VAL A 13 12.68 20.66 17.25
CA VAL A 13 13.12 19.62 18.20
C VAL A 13 12.37 18.30 17.95
N LEU A 14 11.25 18.34 17.23
CA LEU A 14 10.43 17.17 16.96
C LEU A 14 10.97 16.39 15.75
N ASP A 15 10.96 15.06 15.87
CA ASP A 15 11.27 14.14 14.76
C ASP A 15 10.08 13.90 13.83
N GLY A 16 8.88 14.37 14.21
CA GLY A 16 7.66 14.24 13.43
C GLY A 16 6.48 15.00 14.06
N ALA A 17 5.43 15.23 13.29
CA ALA A 17 4.24 15.93 13.73
C ALA A 17 2.94 15.29 13.21
N VAL A 18 1.85 15.49 13.95
CA VAL A 18 0.50 15.16 13.49
C VAL A 18 -0.26 16.45 13.25
N ALA A 19 -0.59 16.74 11.99
CA ALA A 19 -1.38 17.90 11.61
C ALA A 19 -2.88 17.54 11.62
N VAL A 20 -3.63 18.14 12.54
CA VAL A 20 -5.07 17.88 12.67
C VAL A 20 -5.87 18.91 11.87
N PHE A 21 -6.65 18.44 10.90
CA PHE A 21 -7.54 19.24 10.07
C PHE A 21 -9.00 19.01 10.46
N CYS A 22 -9.82 20.05 10.32
CA CYS A 22 -11.27 19.95 10.55
C CYS A 22 -11.96 19.57 9.23
N SER A 23 -12.76 18.51 9.21
CA SER A 23 -13.53 18.06 8.05
C SER A 23 -14.44 19.15 7.44
N VAL A 24 -14.94 20.07 8.27
CA VAL A 24 -15.81 21.18 7.86
C VAL A 24 -14.99 22.42 7.50
N GLY A 25 -13.99 22.74 8.32
CA GLY A 25 -13.17 23.94 8.16
C GLY A 25 -12.09 23.81 7.10
N LYS A 26 -11.74 22.59 6.70
CA LYS A 26 -10.66 22.28 5.75
C LYS A 26 -9.33 22.95 6.16
N VAL A 27 -8.51 23.35 5.19
CA VAL A 27 -7.26 24.05 5.45
C VAL A 27 -7.54 25.54 5.65
N GLN A 28 -7.12 26.04 6.82
CA GLN A 28 -7.25 27.43 7.23
C GLN A 28 -5.91 28.18 7.07
N PRO A 29 -5.92 29.52 6.92
CA PRO A 29 -4.69 30.30 6.73
C PRO A 29 -3.63 30.12 7.83
N GLN A 30 -4.08 29.86 9.06
CA GLN A 30 -3.19 29.56 10.19
C GLN A 30 -2.49 28.21 10.02
N SER A 31 -3.21 27.18 9.53
CA SER A 31 -2.65 25.86 9.23
C SER A 31 -1.57 25.94 8.14
N GLU A 32 -1.75 26.80 7.13
CA GLU A 32 -0.72 27.03 6.09
C GLU A 32 0.58 27.59 6.67
N THR A 33 0.47 28.52 7.63
CA THR A 33 1.64 29.13 8.27
C THR A 33 2.44 28.08 9.05
N VAL A 34 1.76 27.25 9.83
CA VAL A 34 2.40 26.15 10.58
C VAL A 34 2.97 25.09 9.64
N TRP A 35 2.26 24.78 8.54
CA TRP A 35 2.74 23.83 7.54
C TRP A 35 4.05 24.28 6.89
N ARG A 36 4.15 25.55 6.48
CA ARG A 36 5.40 26.11 5.94
C ARG A 36 6.55 26.05 6.94
N GLN A 37 6.28 26.22 8.23
CA GLN A 37 7.29 26.05 9.28
C GLN A 37 7.73 24.59 9.38
N ALA A 38 6.82 23.62 9.33
CA ALA A 38 7.15 22.19 9.38
C ALA A 38 8.02 21.78 8.17
N GLN A 39 7.66 22.23 6.96
CA GLN A 39 8.46 22.01 5.76
C GLN A 39 9.86 22.62 5.86
N LYS A 40 9.99 23.85 6.39
CA LYS A 40 11.29 24.51 6.58
C LYS A 40 12.27 23.69 7.42
N TYR A 41 11.76 22.95 8.41
CA TYR A 41 12.56 22.10 9.28
C TYR A 41 12.58 20.63 8.84
N HIS A 42 12.01 20.31 7.67
CA HIS A 42 11.90 18.95 7.13
C HIS A 42 11.29 17.95 8.12
N VAL A 43 10.33 18.41 8.92
CA VAL A 43 9.62 17.57 9.89
C VAL A 43 8.62 16.70 9.13
N PRO A 44 8.70 15.36 9.23
CA PRO A 44 7.68 14.46 8.68
C PRO A 44 6.32 14.73 9.33
N VAL A 45 5.26 14.81 8.52
CA VAL A 45 3.91 15.14 9.01
C VAL A 45 2.89 14.10 8.58
N VAL A 46 2.12 13.58 9.54
CA VAL A 46 0.91 12.79 9.29
C VAL A 46 -0.30 13.70 9.42
N ALA A 47 -1.21 13.68 8.44
CA ALA A 47 -2.44 14.44 8.49
C ALA A 47 -3.59 13.62 9.10
N LEU A 48 -4.28 14.18 10.09
CA LEU A 48 -5.48 13.61 10.69
C LEU A 48 -6.69 14.49 10.38
N VAL A 49 -7.67 13.96 9.63
CA VAL A 49 -8.94 14.66 9.38
C VAL A 49 -9.93 14.31 10.48
N ASN A 50 -10.28 15.30 11.30
CA ASN A 50 -11.13 15.15 12.47
C ASN A 50 -12.53 15.75 12.24
N LYS A 51 -13.48 15.42 13.12
CA LYS A 51 -14.87 15.92 13.15
C LYS A 51 -15.75 15.44 11.98
N MET A 52 -15.52 14.21 11.51
CA MET A 52 -16.28 13.61 10.41
C MET A 52 -17.78 13.43 10.72
N ASP A 53 -18.15 13.47 12.00
CA ASP A 53 -19.51 13.41 12.53
C ASP A 53 -20.32 14.71 12.37
N ARG A 54 -19.68 15.82 11.98
CA ARG A 54 -20.34 17.13 11.93
C ARG A 54 -20.97 17.42 10.57
N THR A 55 -22.10 18.14 10.59
CA THR A 55 -22.74 18.65 9.38
C THR A 55 -21.78 19.48 8.54
N GLY A 56 -21.73 19.19 7.23
CA GLY A 56 -20.78 19.77 6.29
C GLY A 56 -19.41 19.10 6.28
N ALA A 57 -19.25 17.92 6.89
CA ALA A 57 -18.00 17.17 6.83
C ALA A 57 -17.67 16.75 5.39
N ASP A 58 -16.50 17.14 4.92
CA ASP A 58 -16.04 16.92 3.55
C ASP A 58 -14.57 16.49 3.52
N PHE A 59 -14.34 15.17 3.61
CA PHE A 59 -13.00 14.60 3.60
C PHE A 59 -12.25 14.89 2.29
N ASP A 60 -12.89 14.64 1.16
CA ASP A 60 -12.28 14.84 -0.17
C ASP A 60 -11.92 16.31 -0.37
N GLY A 61 -12.74 17.24 0.13
CA GLY A 61 -12.43 18.65 0.15
C GLY A 61 -11.23 19.02 1.02
N VAL A 62 -11.00 18.35 2.15
CA VAL A 62 -9.78 18.54 2.97
C VAL A 62 -8.56 18.04 2.21
N VAL A 63 -8.64 16.84 1.61
CA VAL A 63 -7.56 16.26 0.80
C VAL A 63 -7.19 17.19 -0.35
N HIS A 64 -8.20 17.71 -1.08
CA HIS A 64 -7.99 18.68 -2.14
C HIS A 64 -7.32 19.97 -1.65
N ASP A 65 -7.74 20.49 -0.51
CA ASP A 65 -7.15 21.69 0.11
C ASP A 65 -5.69 21.47 0.53
N ILE A 66 -5.36 20.29 1.08
CA ILE A 66 -3.98 19.91 1.41
C ILE A 66 -3.13 19.94 0.14
N HIS A 67 -3.63 19.39 -0.97
CA HIS A 67 -2.90 19.43 -2.23
C HIS A 67 -2.74 20.87 -2.76
N SER A 68 -3.85 21.57 -2.96
CA SER A 68 -3.88 22.86 -3.64
C SER A 68 -3.31 24.02 -2.82
N LYS A 69 -3.50 24.05 -1.50
CA LYS A 69 -3.05 25.16 -0.63
C LYS A 69 -1.72 24.90 0.06
N LEU A 70 -1.46 23.65 0.46
CA LEU A 70 -0.23 23.29 1.16
C LEU A 70 0.87 22.82 0.20
N GLY A 71 0.54 22.54 -1.07
CA GLY A 71 1.47 22.06 -2.08
C GLY A 71 2.03 20.67 -1.75
N ALA A 72 1.26 19.87 -1.00
CA ALA A 72 1.63 18.52 -0.61
C ALA A 72 1.00 17.48 -1.53
N THR A 73 1.54 16.26 -1.56
CA THR A 73 0.90 15.10 -2.21
C THR A 73 0.21 14.27 -1.12
N PRO A 74 -1.10 14.46 -0.88
CA PRO A 74 -1.80 13.68 0.13
C PRO A 74 -1.99 12.23 -0.33
N VAL A 75 -1.68 11.30 0.56
CA VAL A 75 -1.89 9.86 0.36
C VAL A 75 -2.86 9.36 1.44
N PRO A 76 -4.16 9.20 1.12
CA PRO A 76 -5.14 8.73 2.09
C PRO A 76 -4.90 7.26 2.48
N LEU A 77 -4.51 7.01 3.73
CA LEU A 77 -4.38 5.65 4.28
C LEU A 77 -5.69 5.12 4.86
N MET A 78 -6.59 6.02 5.26
CA MET A 78 -7.91 5.70 5.77
C MET A 78 -8.96 6.55 5.06
N LEU A 79 -10.04 5.93 4.61
CA LEU A 79 -11.17 6.61 3.97
C LEU A 79 -12.40 6.56 4.87
N PRO A 80 -13.16 7.64 5.05
CA PRO A 80 -14.37 7.59 5.86
C PRO A 80 -15.49 6.79 5.19
N ILE A 81 -16.20 6.00 6.00
CA ILE A 81 -17.44 5.32 5.65
C ILE A 81 -18.60 6.21 6.12
N GLY A 82 -19.31 6.79 5.15
CA GLY A 82 -20.34 7.79 5.40
C GLY A 82 -19.76 9.16 5.79
N ARG A 83 -20.65 10.08 6.17
CA ARG A 83 -20.32 11.46 6.56
C ARG A 83 -21.39 11.99 7.51
N GLU A 84 -21.04 12.99 8.31
CA GLU A 84 -21.98 13.63 9.23
C GLU A 84 -22.61 12.59 10.17
N ALA A 85 -23.95 12.59 10.32
CA ALA A 85 -24.67 11.62 11.12
C ALA A 85 -24.56 10.17 10.59
N ASP A 86 -24.20 9.99 9.32
CA ASP A 86 -24.01 8.67 8.71
C ASP A 86 -22.56 8.17 8.79
N PHE A 87 -21.66 8.91 9.45
CA PHE A 87 -20.28 8.47 9.66
C PHE A 87 -20.24 7.29 10.64
N LYS A 88 -19.84 6.12 10.14
CA LYS A 88 -19.92 4.84 10.88
C LYS A 88 -18.58 4.13 11.06
N GLY A 89 -17.55 4.59 10.37
CA GLY A 89 -16.29 3.85 10.32
C GLY A 89 -15.31 4.42 9.32
N VAL A 90 -14.23 3.66 9.12
CA VAL A 90 -13.17 3.96 8.15
C VAL A 90 -12.81 2.71 7.36
N ILE A 91 -12.37 2.90 6.13
CA ILE A 91 -11.77 1.85 5.29
C ILE A 91 -10.27 1.98 5.45
N ASP A 92 -9.62 0.93 5.93
CA ASP A 92 -8.17 0.76 5.90
C ASP A 92 -7.76 0.36 4.48
N VAL A 93 -7.01 1.24 3.83
CA VAL A 93 -6.58 1.06 2.44
C VAL A 93 -5.53 -0.05 2.32
N LEU A 94 -4.66 -0.19 3.33
CA LEU A 94 -3.57 -1.17 3.35
C LEU A 94 -4.10 -2.56 3.65
N GLU A 95 -4.86 -2.72 4.74
CA GLU A 95 -5.32 -4.06 5.17
C GLU A 95 -6.54 -4.58 4.40
N ASN A 96 -7.13 -3.78 3.51
CA ASN A 96 -8.36 -4.12 2.78
C ASN A 96 -9.54 -4.41 3.71
N LYS A 97 -9.75 -3.55 4.71
CA LYS A 97 -10.79 -3.75 5.73
C LYS A 97 -11.62 -2.50 5.97
N CYS A 98 -12.92 -2.69 6.13
CA CYS A 98 -13.82 -1.72 6.74
C CYS A 98 -13.82 -1.91 8.25
N ILE A 99 -13.44 -0.88 8.98
CA ILE A 99 -13.49 -0.82 10.44
C ILE A 99 -14.71 0.02 10.82
N TYR A 100 -15.72 -0.62 11.40
CA TYR A 100 -16.92 0.04 11.90
C TYR A 100 -16.82 0.30 13.41
N PHE A 101 -17.27 1.47 13.84
CA PHE A 101 -17.27 1.86 15.24
C PHE A 101 -18.63 1.57 15.87
N SER A 102 -18.64 0.89 17.03
CA SER A 102 -19.88 0.64 17.77
C SER A 102 -20.49 1.94 18.30
N GLU A 103 -21.75 2.19 17.99
CA GLU A 103 -22.50 3.33 18.53
C GLU A 103 -22.79 3.16 20.03
N GLU A 104 -22.87 1.93 20.53
CA GLU A 104 -23.29 1.61 21.90
C GLU A 104 -22.24 2.04 22.95
N ASP A 105 -20.96 1.93 22.61
CA ASP A 105 -19.85 2.24 23.52
C ASP A 105 -18.99 3.42 23.04
N LYS A 106 -19.48 4.17 22.05
CA LYS A 106 -18.77 5.30 21.42
C LYS A 106 -17.45 4.88 20.76
N GLY A 107 -17.42 3.72 20.12
CA GLY A 107 -16.30 3.25 19.31
C GLY A 107 -15.17 2.59 20.11
N VAL A 108 -15.46 2.08 21.30
CA VAL A 108 -14.51 1.26 22.07
C VAL A 108 -14.40 -0.13 21.45
N THR A 109 -15.52 -0.67 20.97
CA THR A 109 -15.54 -1.88 20.16
C THR A 109 -15.57 -1.55 18.68
N MET A 110 -14.78 -2.32 17.93
CA MET A 110 -14.65 -2.20 16.48
C MET A 110 -14.98 -3.55 15.85
N SER A 111 -15.69 -3.53 14.73
CA SER A 111 -15.89 -4.71 13.89
C SER A 111 -15.19 -4.50 12.55
N GLU A 112 -14.53 -5.55 12.08
CA GLU A 112 -13.81 -5.58 10.81
C GLU A 112 -14.60 -6.40 9.80
N GLU A 113 -14.81 -5.85 8.61
CA GLU A 113 -15.43 -6.52 7.48
C GLU A 113 -14.65 -6.23 6.19
N GLU A 114 -14.76 -7.08 5.18
CA GLU A 114 -14.18 -6.75 3.87
C GLU A 114 -15.01 -5.68 3.15
N PRO A 115 -14.39 -4.70 2.48
CA PRO A 115 -15.10 -3.71 1.70
C PRO A 115 -15.82 -4.37 0.52
N THR A 116 -17.07 -3.98 0.29
CA THR A 116 -17.90 -4.49 -0.83
C THR A 116 -18.56 -3.34 -1.60
N GLY A 117 -18.91 -3.58 -2.86
CA GLY A 117 -19.55 -2.59 -3.73
C GLY A 117 -18.74 -1.30 -3.86
N GLU A 118 -19.40 -0.16 -3.66
CA GLU A 118 -18.77 1.17 -3.77
C GLU A 118 -17.59 1.37 -2.79
N LEU A 119 -17.61 0.75 -1.61
CA LEU A 119 -16.51 0.86 -0.65
C LEU A 119 -15.24 0.17 -1.17
N LYS A 120 -15.41 -0.94 -1.88
CA LYS A 120 -14.29 -1.65 -2.52
C LYS A 120 -13.68 -0.80 -3.62
N ASP A 121 -14.51 -0.25 -4.51
CA ASP A 121 -14.05 0.61 -5.60
C ASP A 121 -13.30 1.86 -5.07
N ARG A 122 -13.80 2.45 -3.97
CA ARG A 122 -13.12 3.57 -3.30
C ARG A 122 -11.78 3.18 -2.68
N ARG A 123 -11.69 2.00 -2.04
CA ARG A 123 -10.43 1.46 -1.51
C ARG A 123 -9.42 1.23 -2.61
N GLU A 124 -9.82 0.56 -3.68
CA GLU A 124 -8.95 0.24 -4.82
C GLU A 124 -8.42 1.51 -5.51
N ALA A 125 -9.28 2.52 -5.68
CA ALA A 125 -8.85 3.81 -6.22
C ALA A 125 -7.81 4.52 -5.32
N ALA A 126 -8.02 4.51 -4.00
CA ALA A 126 -7.06 5.11 -3.07
C ALA A 126 -5.75 4.30 -2.96
N TYR A 127 -5.84 2.98 -2.98
CA TYR A 127 -4.69 2.08 -2.99
C TYR A 127 -3.83 2.31 -4.23
N LYS A 128 -4.46 2.37 -5.40
CA LYS A 128 -3.78 2.68 -6.66
C LYS A 128 -3.06 4.03 -6.62
N HIS A 129 -3.74 5.08 -6.17
CA HIS A 129 -3.14 6.42 -6.02
C HIS A 129 -1.94 6.40 -5.07
N MET A 130 -2.01 5.64 -3.98
CA MET A 130 -0.90 5.46 -3.06
C MET A 130 0.31 4.78 -3.72
N VAL A 131 0.09 3.67 -4.44
CA VAL A 131 1.16 2.97 -5.16
C VAL A 131 1.80 3.87 -6.22
N GLU A 132 0.99 4.64 -6.96
CA GLU A 132 1.49 5.63 -7.92
C GLU A 132 2.38 6.69 -7.23
N CYS A 133 1.95 7.24 -6.09
CA CYS A 133 2.77 8.18 -5.32
C CYS A 133 4.08 7.56 -4.80
N LEU A 134 4.07 6.27 -4.43
CA LEU A 134 5.28 5.57 -3.98
C LEU A 134 6.25 5.34 -5.14
N ALA A 135 5.74 4.95 -6.30
CA ALA A 135 6.52 4.78 -7.52
C ALA A 135 7.16 6.11 -8.00
N GLU A 136 6.58 7.27 -7.69
CA GLU A 136 7.20 8.57 -8.00
C GLU A 136 8.43 8.89 -7.12
N VAL A 137 8.57 8.23 -5.96
CA VAL A 137 9.60 8.54 -4.96
C VAL A 137 10.68 7.46 -4.88
N ASP A 138 10.35 6.23 -5.23
CA ASP A 138 11.24 5.06 -5.12
C ASP A 138 11.41 4.36 -6.48
N ASP A 139 12.63 4.36 -7.00
CA ASP A 139 12.97 3.78 -8.30
C ASP A 139 12.71 2.27 -8.35
N GLU A 140 12.93 1.53 -7.26
CA GLU A 140 12.70 0.09 -7.21
C GLU A 140 11.21 -0.23 -7.29
N ILE A 141 10.38 0.55 -6.59
CA ILE A 141 8.92 0.44 -6.68
C ILE A 141 8.44 0.82 -8.08
N MET A 142 9.02 1.86 -8.69
CA MET A 142 8.69 2.25 -10.06
C MET A 142 8.98 1.14 -11.07
N GLU A 143 10.16 0.51 -10.97
CA GLU A 143 10.54 -0.61 -11.82
C GLU A 143 9.55 -1.78 -11.69
N LEU A 144 9.16 -2.13 -10.46
CA LEU A 144 8.16 -3.17 -10.22
C LEU A 144 6.79 -2.82 -10.79
N TYR A 145 6.35 -1.56 -10.64
CA TYR A 145 5.04 -1.09 -11.10
C TYR A 145 4.94 -1.03 -12.64
N LEU A 146 6.04 -0.77 -13.33
CA LEU A 146 6.08 -0.69 -14.80
C LEU A 146 6.45 -2.01 -15.48
N ALA A 147 6.80 -3.04 -14.72
CA ALA A 147 7.26 -4.31 -15.28
C ALA A 147 6.12 -5.05 -16.00
N ASP A 148 6.35 -5.41 -17.26
CA ASP A 148 5.44 -6.29 -18.01
C ASP A 148 5.54 -7.75 -17.55
N GLU A 149 6.73 -8.14 -17.07
CA GLU A 149 7.06 -9.50 -16.68
C GLU A 149 8.04 -9.49 -15.50
N ILE A 150 7.74 -10.26 -14.45
CA ILE A 150 8.62 -10.43 -13.28
C ILE A 150 8.82 -11.94 -13.06
N VAL A 151 10.05 -12.33 -12.75
CA VAL A 151 10.39 -13.68 -12.30
C VAL A 151 11.08 -13.64 -10.95
N MET A 152 10.74 -14.59 -10.07
CA MET A 152 11.51 -14.87 -8.87
C MET A 152 12.41 -16.08 -9.10
N CYS A 153 13.61 -16.04 -8.55
CA CYS A 153 14.54 -17.17 -8.49
C CYS A 153 15.18 -17.23 -7.10
N GLY A 154 15.53 -18.42 -6.62
CA GLY A 154 16.14 -18.56 -5.30
C GLY A 154 16.51 -20.00 -4.94
N THR A 155 17.25 -20.22 -3.86
CA THR A 155 17.75 -21.56 -3.49
C THR A 155 16.64 -22.59 -3.25
N ALA A 156 15.44 -22.14 -2.87
CA ALA A 156 14.26 -22.97 -2.71
C ALA A 156 13.18 -22.73 -3.79
N ALA A 157 13.42 -21.79 -4.71
CA ALA A 157 12.48 -21.39 -5.74
C ALA A 157 13.06 -21.75 -7.12
N GLU A 158 12.33 -22.55 -7.87
CA GLU A 158 12.48 -22.62 -9.33
C GLU A 158 12.34 -21.21 -9.95
N ILE A 159 12.66 -21.05 -11.22
CA ILE A 159 12.31 -19.83 -11.94
C ILE A 159 10.79 -19.76 -12.03
N VAL A 160 10.17 -18.89 -11.21
CA VAL A 160 8.72 -18.78 -11.10
C VAL A 160 8.29 -17.40 -11.60
N PRO A 161 7.36 -17.34 -12.59
CA PRO A 161 6.76 -16.08 -13.00
C PRO A 161 5.87 -15.50 -11.90
N VAL A 162 6.06 -14.22 -11.60
CA VAL A 162 5.18 -13.44 -10.73
C VAL A 162 4.07 -12.86 -11.59
N ARG A 163 2.83 -13.07 -11.15
CA ARG A 163 1.62 -12.60 -11.85
C ARG A 163 1.06 -11.33 -11.23
N GLU A 164 1.37 -11.10 -9.96
CA GLU A 164 0.77 -10.06 -9.14
C GLU A 164 1.71 -9.73 -7.97
N VAL A 165 1.81 -8.46 -7.61
CA VAL A 165 2.52 -7.94 -6.44
C VAL A 165 1.57 -7.02 -5.70
N ASP A 166 1.25 -7.31 -4.43
CA ASP A 166 0.38 -6.50 -3.57
C ASP A 166 -0.91 -5.99 -4.27
N ASP A 167 -1.79 -6.90 -4.72
CA ASP A 167 -3.02 -6.62 -5.46
C ASP A 167 -2.83 -5.98 -6.86
N HIS A 168 -1.58 -5.75 -7.30
CA HIS A 168 -1.26 -5.17 -8.61
C HIS A 168 -0.85 -6.25 -9.61
N PRO A 169 -1.62 -6.48 -10.71
CA PRO A 169 -1.26 -7.46 -11.71
C PRO A 169 -0.02 -7.02 -12.49
N VAL A 170 0.95 -7.91 -12.61
CA VAL A 170 2.15 -7.70 -13.44
C VAL A 170 1.77 -7.89 -14.90
N GLY A 171 1.95 -6.85 -15.72
CA GLY A 171 1.55 -6.85 -17.13
C GLY A 171 0.07 -7.18 -17.33
N THR A 172 -0.22 -8.41 -17.77
CA THR A 172 -1.60 -8.88 -18.02
C THR A 172 -2.19 -9.71 -16.87
N GLY A 173 -1.44 -9.94 -15.78
CA GLY A 173 -1.81 -10.86 -14.70
C GLY A 173 -1.57 -12.34 -15.03
N GLU A 174 -1.02 -12.63 -16.21
CA GLU A 174 -0.64 -13.96 -16.66
C GLU A 174 0.87 -14.01 -16.90
N PRO A 175 1.54 -15.18 -16.76
CA PRO A 175 2.96 -15.31 -17.05
C PRO A 175 3.25 -14.87 -18.48
N GLY A 176 4.16 -13.92 -18.68
CA GLY A 176 4.50 -13.44 -20.01
C GLY A 176 5.34 -14.43 -20.82
N GLU A 177 5.63 -14.07 -22.07
CA GLU A 177 6.33 -14.95 -23.01
C GLU A 177 7.77 -15.19 -22.57
N VAL A 178 8.45 -14.14 -22.10
CA VAL A 178 9.86 -14.22 -21.68
C VAL A 178 9.97 -15.07 -20.42
N SER A 179 9.09 -14.88 -19.45
CA SER A 179 9.10 -15.60 -18.18
C SER A 179 8.87 -17.09 -18.39
N ARG A 180 7.90 -17.45 -19.26
CA ARG A 180 7.69 -18.86 -19.65
C ARG A 180 8.89 -19.44 -20.39
N LEU A 181 9.52 -18.66 -21.26
CA LEU A 181 10.71 -19.10 -21.99
C LEU A 181 11.87 -19.37 -21.04
N VAL A 182 12.13 -18.48 -20.08
CA VAL A 182 13.19 -18.64 -19.08
C VAL A 182 12.89 -19.84 -18.17
N GLN A 183 11.66 -19.96 -17.66
CA GLN A 183 11.23 -21.10 -16.85
C GLN A 183 11.44 -22.42 -17.60
N ARG A 184 10.94 -22.52 -18.83
CA ARG A 184 11.10 -23.71 -19.67
C ARG A 184 12.57 -24.02 -19.95
N SER A 185 13.38 -23.00 -20.23
CA SER A 185 14.81 -23.18 -20.50
C SER A 185 15.55 -23.72 -19.26
N TYR A 186 15.15 -23.27 -18.08
CA TYR A 186 15.67 -23.78 -16.81
C TYR A 186 15.22 -25.23 -16.57
N GLU A 187 13.94 -25.54 -16.72
CA GLU A 187 13.41 -26.90 -16.61
C GLU A 187 14.11 -27.86 -17.59
N ASP A 188 14.24 -27.46 -18.85
CA ASP A 188 14.91 -28.26 -19.88
C ASP A 188 16.39 -28.50 -19.54
N ALA A 189 17.06 -27.52 -18.92
CA ALA A 189 18.42 -27.69 -18.41
C ALA A 189 18.46 -28.68 -17.23
N ILE A 190 17.66 -28.50 -16.18
CA ILE A 190 17.75 -29.33 -14.96
C ILE A 190 17.25 -30.76 -15.15
N TYR A 191 16.32 -30.99 -16.09
CA TYR A 191 15.80 -32.32 -16.41
C TYR A 191 16.56 -33.02 -17.55
N GLY A 192 17.68 -32.44 -18.01
CA GLY A 192 18.54 -33.06 -19.03
C GLY A 192 17.91 -33.15 -20.41
N ARG A 193 16.90 -32.30 -20.70
CA ARG A 193 16.26 -32.19 -22.02
C ARG A 193 17.03 -31.28 -22.98
N ALA A 194 17.96 -30.49 -22.44
CA ALA A 194 18.86 -29.59 -23.17
C ALA A 194 20.30 -30.15 -23.19
N PRO A 195 20.75 -30.80 -24.28
CA PRO A 195 22.06 -31.46 -24.34
C PRO A 195 23.26 -30.54 -24.09
N GLN A 196 23.11 -29.25 -24.43
CA GLN A 196 24.15 -28.24 -24.24
C GLN A 196 24.48 -27.97 -22.77
N TYR A 197 23.59 -28.34 -21.83
CA TYR A 197 23.80 -28.18 -20.38
C TYR A 197 24.07 -29.50 -19.67
N SER A 198 24.40 -30.57 -20.42
CA SER A 198 24.66 -31.89 -19.86
C SER A 198 25.79 -31.91 -18.83
N GLU A 199 26.77 -31.00 -18.93
CA GLU A 199 27.86 -30.83 -17.97
C GLU A 199 27.43 -30.25 -16.60
N TRP A 200 26.21 -29.72 -16.48
CA TRP A 200 25.67 -29.19 -15.21
C TRP A 200 24.98 -30.27 -14.37
N LEU A 201 24.78 -31.46 -14.94
CA LEU A 201 23.94 -32.50 -14.35
C LEU A 201 24.79 -33.71 -13.96
N ASP A 202 24.53 -34.23 -12.77
CA ASP A 202 24.90 -35.59 -12.41
C ASP A 202 23.67 -36.50 -12.59
N LEU A 203 23.82 -37.53 -13.42
CA LEU A 203 22.76 -38.51 -13.62
C LEU A 203 22.53 -39.31 -12.34
N VAL A 204 21.39 -39.06 -11.70
CA VAL A 204 20.91 -39.92 -10.62
C VAL A 204 20.45 -41.23 -11.26
N GLY A 205 21.04 -42.35 -10.83
CA GLY A 205 20.66 -43.69 -11.31
C GLY A 205 19.18 -44.02 -11.02
N GLU A 206 18.71 -45.17 -11.51
CA GLU A 206 17.32 -45.60 -11.25
C GLU A 206 16.98 -45.48 -9.76
N PRO A 207 15.86 -44.83 -9.40
CA PRO A 207 15.47 -44.71 -8.00
C PRO A 207 15.35 -46.12 -7.42
N ALA A 208 16.07 -46.38 -6.32
CA ALA A 208 15.91 -47.63 -5.59
C ALA A 208 14.41 -47.83 -5.32
N ALA A 209 13.88 -49.00 -5.71
CA ALA A 209 12.47 -49.32 -5.56
C ALA A 209 12.00 -48.94 -4.14
N LYS A 210 10.90 -48.20 -4.03
CA LYS A 210 10.30 -47.82 -2.74
C LYS A 210 10.23 -49.07 -1.87
N SER A 211 11.02 -49.13 -0.79
CA SER A 211 10.89 -50.17 0.20
C SER A 211 9.46 -50.10 0.73
N GLU A 212 8.70 -51.19 0.66
CA GLU A 212 7.37 -51.26 1.22
C GLU A 212 7.40 -50.76 2.67
N PRO A 213 6.43 -49.94 3.10
CA PRO A 213 6.37 -49.48 4.47
C PRO A 213 6.33 -50.71 5.38
N SER A 214 7.37 -50.84 6.21
CA SER A 214 7.46 -51.87 7.24
C SER A 214 6.22 -51.81 8.12
N THR A 215 5.31 -52.75 7.94
CA THR A 215 4.17 -52.96 8.84
C THR A 215 4.70 -53.44 10.19
N VAL A 216 4.75 -52.51 11.15
CA VAL A 216 4.86 -52.79 12.59
C VAL A 216 3.67 -52.14 13.28
#